data_AF-X6C6J9-F1
#
_entry.id   AF-X6C6J9-F1
#
_cell.length_a   1.000
_cell.length_b   1.000
_cell.length_c   1.000
_cell.angle_alpha   90.00
_cell.angle_beta   90.00
_cell.angle_gamma   90.00
#
_symmetry.space_group_name_H-M   'P 1'
#
loop_
_entity.id
_entity.type
_entity.pdbx_description
1 polymer ?
#
loop_
_entity_poly.entity_id
_entity_poly.type
_entity_poly.pdbx_seq_one_letter_code
_entity_poly.pdbx_strand_id
1 'polypeptide(L)' 'MGERSGKTVYPKIGVWFDIEAGDIHLSIEGQGLSTVNANASSARGNPHLFKKLAKVLRDSGKPHPAITE' A
#
# COMPACT_ATOMS: atom_id res chain seq x y z
N MET A 1 19.01 -5.38 6.35
CA MET A 1 18.50 -4.92 5.04
C MET A 1 19.60 -4.07 4.45
N GLY A 2 20.29 -4.54 3.40
CA GLY A 2 21.45 -3.84 2.85
C GLY A 2 21.01 -2.57 2.13
N GLU A 3 21.39 -1.41 2.66
CA GLU A 3 21.15 -0.13 2.03
C GLU A 3 21.82 -0.13 0.65
N ARG A 4 21.05 0.04 -0.43
CA ARG A 4 21.63 0.24 -1.77
C ARG A 4 22.17 1.67 -1.80
N SER A 5 23.39 1.84 -1.30
CA SER A 5 23.97 3.15 -1.00
C SER A 5 23.94 4.07 -2.25
N GLY A 6 23.47 5.29 -2.04
CA GLY A 6 23.37 6.36 -3.05
C GLY A 6 22.13 6.35 -3.96
N LYS A 7 21.30 5.29 -3.99
CA LYS A 7 20.13 5.20 -4.89
C LYS A 7 18.78 5.05 -4.17
N THR A 8 18.79 5.14 -2.84
CA THR A 8 17.60 4.87 -2.02
C THR A 8 17.14 6.15 -1.34
N VAL A 9 15.86 6.47 -1.49
CA VAL A 9 15.16 7.51 -0.72
C VAL A 9 14.02 6.84 0.06
N TYR A 10 13.76 7.35 1.27
CA TYR A 10 12.71 6.85 2.15
C TYR A 10 11.63 7.93 2.30
N PRO A 11 10.68 8.04 1.36
CA PRO A 11 9.60 9.00 1.48
C PRO A 11 8.69 8.62 2.66
N LYS A 12 8.15 9.63 3.34
CA LYS A 12 7.03 9.41 4.26
C LYS A 12 5.78 9.19 3.42
N ILE A 13 5.10 8.07 3.66
CA ILE A 13 3.88 7.71 2.94
C ILE A 13 2.74 7.51 3.94
N GLY A 14 1.62 8.16 3.68
CA GLY A 14 0.35 7.87 4.35
C GLY A 14 -0.34 6.72 3.63
N VAL A 15 -0.87 5.75 4.36
CA VAL A 15 -1.60 4.60 3.78
C VAL A 15 -2.85 4.34 4.60
N TRP A 16 -3.97 4.07 3.93
CA TRP A 16 -5.21 3.65 4.57
C TRP A 16 -6.01 2.73 3.65
N PHE A 17 -6.82 1.86 4.27
CA PHE A 17 -7.76 0.99 3.57
C PHE A 17 -9.13 1.68 3.49
N ASP A 18 -9.68 1.77 2.29
CA ASP A 18 -11.06 2.16 2.05
C ASP A 18 -11.92 0.89 2.06
N ILE A 19 -12.76 0.77 3.10
CA ILE A 19 -13.59 -0.41 3.33
C ILE A 19 -14.71 -0.51 2.28
N GLU A 20 -15.23 0.62 1.81
CA GLU A 20 -16.33 0.65 0.84
C GLU A 20 -15.82 0.28 -0.56
N ALA A 21 -14.68 0.85 -0.95
CA ALA A 21 -14.08 0.57 -2.25
C ALA A 21 -13.33 -0.77 -2.31
N GLY A 22 -12.84 -1.27 -1.16
CA GLY A 22 -11.95 -2.44 -1.12
C GLY A 22 -10.53 -2.14 -1.61
N ASP A 23 -10.16 -0.86 -1.67
CA ASP A 23 -8.89 -0.38 -2.20
C ASP A 23 -7.99 0.14 -1.07
N ILE A 24 -6.68 0.15 -1.30
CA ILE A 24 -5.71 0.83 -0.44
C ILE A 24 -5.26 2.11 -1.12
N HIS A 25 -5.35 3.22 -0.39
CA HIS A 25 -4.86 4.51 -0.84
C HIS A 25 -3.48 4.81 -0.28
N LEU A 26 -2.66 5.47 -1.08
CA LEU A 26 -1.33 5.94 -0.72
C LEU A 26 -1.23 7.44 -0.99
N SER A 27 -0.79 8.19 0.00
CA SER A 27 -0.47 9.60 -0.14
C SER A 27 1.03 9.81 0.07
N ILE A 28 1.68 10.33 -0.96
CA ILE A 28 3.08 10.74 -0.91
C ILE A 28 3.08 12.27 -1.02
N GLU A 29 3.71 12.94 -0.05
CA GLU A 29 3.77 14.39 -0.01
C GLU A 29 4.32 14.95 -1.35
N GLY A 30 3.57 15.89 -1.95
CA GLY A 30 3.94 16.51 -3.22
C GLY A 30 3.75 15.65 -4.49
N GLN A 31 3.26 14.41 -4.39
CA GLN A 31 3.04 13.51 -5.54
C GLN A 31 1.56 13.11 -5.73
N GLY A 32 0.68 13.52 -4.82
CA GLY A 32 -0.75 13.28 -4.91
C GLY A 32 -1.19 11.91 -4.36
N LEU A 33 -2.42 11.54 -4.70
CA LEU A 33 -3.07 10.32 -4.23
C LEU A 33 -2.90 9.19 -5.25
N SER A 34 -2.42 8.05 -4.78
CA SER A 34 -2.40 6.79 -5.53
C SER A 34 -3.33 5.77 -4.91
N THR A 35 -3.81 4.82 -5.71
CA THR A 35 -4.74 3.77 -5.27
C THR A 35 -4.26 2.44 -5.80
N VAL A 36 -4.32 1.40 -4.97
CA VAL A 36 -3.93 0.04 -5.31
C VAL A 36 -4.96 -0.96 -4.81
N ASN A 37 -5.23 -1.99 -5.61
CA ASN A 37 -6.20 -3.02 -5.27
C ASN A 37 -5.69 -4.44 -5.56
N ALA A 38 -6.45 -5.42 -5.08
CA ALA A 38 -6.12 -6.83 -5.19
C ALA A 38 -6.39 -7.42 -6.59
N ASN A 39 -7.11 -6.72 -7.46
CA ASN A 39 -7.55 -7.26 -8.75
C ASN A 39 -6.47 -7.04 -9.82
N ALA A 40 -5.73 -8.09 -10.17
CA ALA A 40 -4.65 -8.04 -11.17
C ALA A 40 -5.10 -7.54 -12.56
N SER A 41 -6.37 -7.67 -12.92
CA SER A 41 -6.91 -7.19 -14.20
C SER A 41 -7.27 -5.70 -14.19
N SER A 42 -7.24 -5.04 -13.03
CA SER A 42 -7.50 -3.61 -12.90
C SER A 42 -6.28 -2.79 -13.29
N ALA A 43 -6.48 -1.58 -13.83
CA ALA A 43 -5.41 -0.61 -14.03
C ALA A 43 -4.71 -0.21 -12.71
N ARG A 44 -5.39 -0.36 -11.57
CA ARG A 44 -4.86 -0.15 -10.20
C ARG A 44 -4.44 -1.47 -9.53
N GLY A 45 -4.46 -2.55 -10.30
CA GLY A 45 -4.23 -3.92 -9.84
C GLY A 45 -2.77 -4.18 -9.51
N ASN A 46 -2.47 -4.39 -8.24
CA ASN A 46 -1.17 -4.92 -7.84
C ASN A 46 -1.35 -5.82 -6.60
N PRO A 47 -1.75 -7.10 -6.79
CA PRO A 47 -2.08 -8.00 -5.69
C PRO A 47 -0.93 -8.18 -4.70
N HIS A 48 0.30 -8.20 -5.19
CA HIS A 48 1.49 -8.38 -4.36
C HIS A 48 1.77 -7.14 -3.50
N LEU A 49 1.69 -5.93 -4.07
CA LEU A 49 1.83 -4.70 -3.29
C LEU A 49 0.66 -4.54 -2.31
N PHE A 50 -0.57 -4.80 -2.76
CA PHE A 50 -1.77 -4.75 -1.94
C PHE A 50 -1.64 -5.64 -0.70
N LYS A 51 -1.21 -6.90 -0.85
CA LYS A 51 -1.00 -7.83 0.29
C LYS A 51 0.07 -7.32 1.27
N LYS A 52 1.13 -6.67 0.79
CA LYS A 52 2.16 -6.06 1.65
C LYS A 52 1.62 -4.88 2.44
N LEU A 53 0.90 -3.97 1.79
CA LEU A 53 0.32 -2.80 2.46
C LEU A 53 -0.78 -3.20 3.45
N ALA A 54 -1.58 -4.21 3.11
CA ALA A 54 -2.55 -4.78 4.03
C ALA A 54 -1.89 -5.35 5.30
N LYS A 55 -0.75 -6.03 5.17
CA LYS A 55 0.06 -6.47 6.33
C LYS A 55 0.55 -5.28 7.15
N VAL A 56 1.08 -4.23 6.52
CA VAL A 56 1.53 -3.01 7.22
C VAL A 56 0.39 -2.38 8.01
N LEU A 57 -0.81 -2.29 7.43
CA LEU A 57 -1.99 -1.74 8.11
C LEU A 57 -2.42 -2.62 9.30
N ARG A 58 -2.51 -3.94 9.11
CA ARG A 58 -2.80 -4.91 10.18
C ARG A 58 -1.82 -4.79 11.34
N ASP A 59 -0.53 -4.84 11.03
CA ASP A 59 0.54 -4.83 12.03
C ASP A 59 0.61 -3.47 12.77
N SER A 60 0.06 -2.41 12.17
CA SER A 60 -0.08 -1.08 12.78
C SER A 60 -1.43 -0.86 13.50
N GLY A 61 -2.28 -1.89 13.60
CA GLY A 61 -3.61 -1.80 14.23
C GLY A 61 -4.61 -0.90 13.49
N LYS A 62 -4.43 -0.71 12.18
CA LYS A 62 -5.32 0.08 11.33
C LYS A 62 -6.32 -0.80 10.60
N PRO A 63 -7.46 -0.26 10.14
CA PRO A 63 -8.35 -0.98 9.24
C PRO A 63 -7.59 -1.55 8.05
N HIS A 64 -7.85 -2.81 7.73
CA HIS A 64 -7.14 -3.54 6.69
C HIS A 64 -8.08 -4.56 6.03
N PRO A 65 -7.83 -4.95 4.76
CA PRO A 65 -8.59 -6.02 4.13
C PRO A 65 -8.24 -7.36 4.77
N ALA A 66 -9.15 -8.33 4.65
CA ALA A 66 -8.84 -9.71 4.97
C ALA A 66 -7.71 -10.22 4.06
N ILE A 67 -6.60 -10.67 4.66
CA ILE A 67 -5.46 -11.23 3.93
C ILE A 67 -5.31 -12.71 4.29
N THR A 68 -5.35 -13.58 3.28
CA THR A 68 -4.98 -14.98 3.42
C THR A 68 -3.46 -15.09 3.39
N GLU A 69 -2.85 -15.72 4.39
CA GLU A 69 -1.39 -15.81 4.51
C GLU A 69 -0.72 -16.61 3.40
#